data_AF-A0A5P6VMG8-F1
#
_entry.id   AF-A0A5P6VMG8-F1
#
_cell.length_a   1.000
_cell.length_b   1.000
_cell.length_c   1.000
_cell.angle_alpha   90.00
_cell.angle_beta   90.00
_cell.angle_gamma   90.00
#
_symmetry.space_group_name_H-M   'P 1'
#
loop_
_entity.id
_entity.type
_entity.pdbx_description
1 polymer ?
#
loop_
_entity_poly.entity_id
_entity_poly.type
_entity_poly.pdbx_seq_one_letter_code
_entity_poly.pdbx_strand_id
1 'polypeptide(L)'
;MREAVRNDISFSQMDRETAELMSEFASLELPKKNKEGEYDMCKAVEELKEEGREEGRVEMLVSLVKDGLLNIEEAAKRAHMTVTDFEKLVNTSESN
;
A
#
# COMPACT_ATOMS: atom_id res chain seq x y z
N MET A 1 8.75 16.74 -1.57
CA MET A 1 8.23 15.80 -0.55
C MET A 1 9.33 14.92 0.01
N ARG A 2 9.96 14.03 -0.79
CA ARG A 2 11.06 13.14 -0.34
C ARG A 2 12.25 13.87 0.30
N GLU A 3 12.60 15.05 -0.23
CA GLU A 3 13.71 15.88 0.26
C GLU A 3 13.35 16.68 1.52
N ALA A 4 12.07 17.06 1.66
CA ALA A 4 11.56 17.77 2.84
C ALA A 4 11.47 16.84 4.06
N VAL A 5 11.03 15.59 3.86
CA VAL A 5 10.99 14.56 4.92
C VAL A 5 12.39 14.15 5.37
N ARG A 6 13.37 14.14 4.45
CA ARG A 6 14.73 13.66 4.72
C ARG A 6 15.60 14.67 5.47
N ASN A 7 15.38 15.97 5.26
CA ASN A 7 16.26 17.02 5.77
C ASN A 7 15.75 17.71 7.03
N ASP A 8 14.52 17.44 7.44
CA ASP A 8 13.88 18.09 8.57
C ASP A 8 13.84 17.16 9.78
N ILE A 9 14.59 17.54 10.81
CA ILE A 9 14.80 16.78 12.06
C ILE A 9 13.47 16.53 12.78
N SER A 10 12.46 17.39 12.57
CA SER A 10 11.13 17.23 13.16
C SER A 10 10.36 16.04 12.60
N PHE A 11 10.71 15.52 11.42
CA PHE A 11 10.12 14.29 10.87
C PHE A 11 10.94 13.03 11.19
N SER A 12 12.18 13.17 11.67
CA SER A 12 13.02 12.04 12.07
C SER A 12 12.99 11.74 13.57
N GLN A 13 12.60 12.69 14.41
CA GLN A 13 12.53 12.54 15.87
C GLN A 13 11.08 12.64 16.38
N MET A 14 10.21 11.73 15.94
CA MET A 14 8.89 11.60 16.52
C MET A 14 8.97 10.75 17.79
N ASP A 15 8.51 11.30 18.92
CA ASP A 15 8.47 10.57 20.19
C ASP A 15 7.58 9.32 20.09
N ARG A 16 8.02 8.24 20.73
CA ARG A 16 7.39 6.91 20.67
C ARG A 16 5.88 6.94 20.96
N GLU A 17 5.47 7.66 21.99
CA GLU A 17 4.06 7.76 22.37
C GLU A 17 3.22 8.45 21.30
N THR A 18 3.81 9.41 20.57
CA THR A 18 3.13 10.08 19.47
C THR A 18 3.00 9.16 18.25
N ALA A 19 4.04 8.37 17.95
CA ALA A 19 3.97 7.35 16.90
C ALA A 19 2.86 6.32 17.16
N GLU A 20 2.85 5.77 18.39
CA GLU A 20 1.89 4.75 18.81
C GLU A 20 0.46 5.32 18.81
N LEU A 21 0.26 6.55 19.28
CA LEU A 21 -1.04 7.22 19.22
C LEU A 21 -1.52 7.46 17.77
N MET A 22 -0.63 7.94 16.89
CA MET A 22 -0.97 8.15 15.48
C MET A 22 -1.33 6.84 14.79
N SER A 23 -0.67 5.72 15.14
CA SER A 23 -1.00 4.40 14.60
C SER A 23 -2.43 3.98 14.94
N GLU A 24 -2.85 4.22 16.18
CA GLU A 24 -4.19 3.90 16.66
C GLU A 24 -5.26 4.79 16.00
N PHE A 25 -5.02 6.10 15.94
CA PHE A 25 -6.00 7.05 15.41
C PHE A 25 -6.09 7.07 13.89
N ALA A 26 -4.97 6.92 13.19
CA ALA A 26 -4.93 6.93 11.73
C ALA A 26 -5.08 5.53 11.12
N SER A 27 -5.26 4.48 11.95
CA SER A 27 -5.19 3.07 11.52
C SER A 27 -3.94 2.81 10.67
N LEU A 28 -2.84 3.45 11.06
CA LEU A 28 -1.58 3.41 10.33
C LEU A 28 -0.76 2.25 10.87
N GLU A 29 -0.49 1.24 10.06
CA GLU A 29 0.45 0.19 10.46
C GLU A 29 1.87 0.78 10.53
N LEU A 30 2.43 0.86 11.73
CA LEU A 30 3.80 1.32 11.90
C LEU A 30 4.78 0.22 11.44
N PRO A 31 5.88 0.58 10.76
CA PRO A 31 6.87 -0.38 10.33
C PRO A 31 7.54 -1.05 11.54
N LYS A 32 8.09 -2.25 11.34
CA LYS A 32 8.84 -2.95 12.40
C LYS A 32 10.04 -2.10 12.85
N LYS A 33 10.16 -1.95 14.17
CA LYS A 33 11.31 -1.28 14.81
C LYS A 33 12.62 -1.95 14.38
N ASN A 34 13.65 -1.14 14.17
CA ASN A 34 15.00 -1.64 14.01
C ASN A 34 15.53 -2.23 15.35
N LYS A 35 16.74 -2.78 15.36
CA LYS A 35 17.33 -3.42 16.55
C LYS A 35 17.55 -2.45 17.72
N GLU A 36 17.52 -1.14 17.47
CA GLU A 36 17.68 -0.06 18.45
C GLU A 36 16.34 0.52 18.93
N GLY A 37 15.20 0.03 18.40
CA GLY A 37 13.87 0.45 18.80
C GLY A 37 13.32 1.66 18.05
N GLU A 38 14.01 2.12 17.00
CA GLU A 38 13.60 3.25 16.16
C GLU A 38 12.77 2.80 14.95
N TYR A 39 11.89 3.68 14.48
CA TYR A 39 11.09 3.49 13.27
C TYR A 39 11.82 4.07 12.06
N ASP A 40 12.07 3.25 11.05
CA ASP A 40 12.56 3.74 9.75
C ASP A 40 11.40 4.31 8.94
N MET A 41 11.09 5.59 9.19
CA MET A 41 10.00 6.30 8.52
C MET A 41 10.22 6.42 7.01
N CYS A 42 11.48 6.49 6.55
CA CYS A 42 11.79 6.54 5.12
C CYS A 42 11.38 5.24 4.44
N LYS A 43 11.72 4.11 5.05
CA LYS A 43 11.32 2.79 4.57
C LYS A 43 9.79 2.62 4.59
N ALA A 44 9.13 3.04 5.67
CA ALA A 44 7.67 2.98 5.78
C ALA A 44 6.96 3.72 4.63
N VAL A 45 7.41 4.94 4.33
CA VAL A 45 6.83 5.75 3.24
C VAL A 45 7.09 5.13 1.87
N GLU A 46 8.24 4.47 1.68
CA GLU A 46 8.55 3.77 0.44
C GLU A 46 7.71 2.52 0.25
N GLU A 47 7.52 1.72 1.30
CA GLU A 47 6.65 0.54 1.30
C GLU A 47 5.19 0.93 1.01
N LEU A 48 4.65 1.90 1.74
CA LEU A 48 3.27 2.39 1.54
C LEU A 48 3.04 2.93 0.12
N LYS A 49 4.04 3.60 -0.46
CA LYS A 49 3.95 4.09 -1.84
C LYS A 49 3.93 2.95 -2.85
N GLU A 50 4.68 1.88 -2.62
CA GLU A 50 4.72 0.75 -3.53
C GLU A 50 3.46 -0.12 -3.39
N GLU A 51 2.97 -0.33 -2.17
CA GLU A 51 1.67 -0.96 -1.91
C GLU A 51 0.55 -0.23 -2.64
N GLY A 52 0.44 1.10 -2.49
CA GLY A 52 -0.60 1.87 -3.18
C GLY A 52 -0.48 1.84 -4.71
N ARG A 53 0.74 1.66 -5.26
CA ARG A 53 0.92 1.47 -6.71
C ARG A 53 0.44 0.10 -7.17
N GLU A 54 0.71 -0.93 -6.38
CA GLU A 54 0.29 -2.29 -6.66
C GLU A 54 -1.24 -2.40 -6.59
N GLU A 55 -1.85 -1.85 -5.54
CA GLU A 55 -3.31 -1.76 -5.39
C GLU A 55 -3.96 -1.04 -6.58
N GLY A 56 -3.46 0.15 -6.94
CA GLY A 56 -3.99 0.89 -8.09
C GLY A 56 -3.80 0.16 -9.43
N ARG A 57 -2.71 -0.61 -9.58
CA ARG A 57 -2.51 -1.46 -10.76
C ARG A 57 -3.56 -2.57 -10.81
N VAL A 58 -3.82 -3.24 -9.69
CA VAL A 58 -4.82 -4.31 -9.61
C VAL A 58 -6.23 -3.76 -9.88
N GLU A 59 -6.59 -2.61 -9.30
CA GLU A 59 -7.88 -1.96 -9.54
C GLU A 59 -8.09 -1.61 -11.02
N MET A 60 -7.08 -1.02 -11.67
CA MET A 60 -7.14 -0.72 -13.10
C MET A 60 -7.30 -1.99 -13.95
N LEU A 61 -6.61 -3.07 -13.62
CA LEU A 61 -6.78 -4.36 -14.30
C LEU A 61 -8.20 -4.91 -14.11
N VAL A 62 -8.78 -4.78 -12.91
CA VAL A 62 -10.17 -5.18 -12.63
C VAL A 62 -11.13 -4.38 -13.51
N SER A 63 -10.98 -3.06 -13.58
CA SER A 63 -11.81 -2.21 -14.46
C SER A 63 -11.70 -2.62 -15.93
N LEU A 64 -10.49 -2.88 -16.43
CA LEU A 64 -10.29 -3.32 -17.82
C LEU A 64 -10.96 -4.65 -18.14
N VAL A 65 -10.98 -5.59 -17.18
CA VAL A 65 -11.70 -6.87 -17.34
C VAL A 65 -13.21 -6.65 -17.34
N LYS A 66 -13.73 -5.80 -16.44
CA LYS A 66 -15.16 -5.45 -16.40
C LYS A 66 -15.63 -4.75 -17.68
N ASP A 67 -14.79 -3.88 -18.23
CA ASP A 67 -15.05 -3.19 -19.49
C ASP A 67 -14.92 -4.12 -20.72
N GLY A 68 -14.50 -5.38 -20.51
CA GLY A 68 -14.28 -6.36 -21.58
C GLY A 68 -13.06 -6.07 -22.45
N LEU A 69 -12.18 -5.15 -22.04
CA LEU A 69 -10.99 -4.73 -22.77
C LEU A 69 -9.78 -5.63 -22.53
N LEU A 70 -9.79 -6.40 -21.44
CA LEU A 70 -8.73 -7.33 -21.07
C LEU A 70 -9.33 -8.67 -20.65
N ASN A 71 -8.72 -9.78 -21.05
CA ASN A 71 -9.14 -11.10 -20.59
C ASN A 71 -8.64 -11.34 -19.15
N ILE A 72 -9.38 -12.19 -18.43
CA ILE A 72 -9.17 -12.40 -17.00
C ILE A 72 -7.85 -13.14 -16.71
N GLU A 73 -7.42 -14.02 -17.59
CA GLU A 73 -6.19 -14.80 -17.44
C GLU A 73 -4.94 -13.91 -17.54
N GLU A 74 -4.92 -12.99 -18.51
CA GLU A 74 -3.86 -12.02 -18.73
C GLU A 74 -3.85 -10.95 -17.63
N ALA A 75 -5.03 -10.53 -17.16
CA ALA A 75 -5.15 -9.62 -16.02
C ALA A 75 -4.56 -10.25 -14.75
N ALA A 76 -4.94 -11.48 -14.41
CA ALA A 76 -4.40 -12.22 -13.27
C ALA A 76 -2.88 -12.39 -13.35
N LYS A 77 -2.37 -12.74 -14.54
CA LYS A 77 -0.93 -12.85 -14.79
C LYS A 77 -0.18 -11.53 -14.58
N ARG A 78 -0.74 -10.40 -15.04
CA ARG A 78 -0.17 -9.05 -14.85
C ARG A 78 -0.24 -8.58 -13.40
N ALA A 79 -1.25 -9.02 -12.67
CA ALA A 79 -1.41 -8.80 -11.24
C ALA A 79 -0.58 -9.78 -10.38
N HIS A 80 0.19 -10.68 -11.02
CA HIS A 80 1.02 -11.69 -10.35
C HIS A 80 0.25 -12.57 -9.34
N MET A 81 -1.01 -12.88 -9.64
CA MET A 81 -1.86 -13.72 -8.81
C MET A 81 -2.57 -14.81 -9.62
N THR A 82 -3.26 -15.71 -8.94
CA THR A 82 -4.03 -16.77 -9.61
C THR A 82 -5.28 -16.19 -10.27
N VAL A 83 -5.75 -16.83 -11.34
CA VAL A 83 -7.01 -16.44 -11.99
C VAL A 83 -8.16 -16.48 -11.00
N THR A 84 -8.21 -17.49 -10.14
CA THR A 84 -9.25 -17.65 -9.11
C THR A 84 -9.24 -16.54 -8.06
N ASP A 85 -8.07 -16.01 -7.69
CA ASP A 85 -7.99 -14.91 -6.73
C ASP A 85 -8.36 -13.59 -7.40
N PHE A 86 -7.94 -13.38 -8.65
CA PHE A 86 -8.32 -12.22 -9.43
C PHE A 86 -9.84 -12.19 -9.71
N GLU A 87 -10.45 -13.33 -10.03
CA GLU A 87 -11.90 -13.49 -10.21
C GLU A 87 -12.70 -13.02 -8.99
N LYS A 88 -12.24 -13.33 -7.78
CA LYS A 88 -12.88 -12.83 -6.55
C LYS A 88 -12.87 -11.30 -6.53
N LEU A 89 -11.76 -10.64 -6.86
CA LEU A 89 -11.67 -9.17 -6.86
C LEU A 89 -12.63 -8.52 -7.88
N VAL A 90 -12.74 -9.11 -9.08
CA VAL A 90 -13.68 -8.65 -10.11
C VAL A 90 -15.12 -8.76 -9.61
N ASN A 91 -15.48 -9.88 -8.98
CA ASN A 91 -16.84 -10.14 -8.50
C ASN A 91 -17.20 -9.41 -7.20
N THR A 92 -16.22 -9.02 -6.37
CA THR A 92 -16.47 -8.35 -5.09
C THR A 92 -16.69 -6.83 -5.27
N SER A 93 -16.14 -6.24 -6.33
CA SER A 93 -16.24 -4.80 -6.61
C SER A 93 -17.58 -4.36 -7.26
N GLU A 94 -18.63 -5.19 -7.20
CA GLU A 94 -20.01 -4.84 -7.62
C GLU A 94 -20.90 -4.35 -6.46
N SER A 95 -20.38 -4.27 -5.23
CA SER A 95 -21.13 -3.84 -4.05
C SER A 95 -20.67 -2.46 -3.57
N ASN A 96 -21.04 -1.40 -4.28
CA ASN A 96 -21.04 -0.01 -3.76
C ASN A 96 -22.17 0.78 -4.41
#